data_AF-A0A8B7V017-F1
#
_entry.id   AF-A0A8B7V017-F1
#
_cell.length_a   1.000
_cell.length_b   1.000
_cell.length_c   1.000
_cell.angle_alpha   90.00
_cell.angle_beta   90.00
_cell.angle_gamma   90.00
#
_symmetry.space_group_name_H-M   'P 1'
#
loop_
_entity.id
_entity.type
_entity.pdbx_description
1 polymer ?
#
loop_
_entity_poly.entity_id
_entity_poly.type
_entity_poly.pdbx_seq_one_letter_code
_entity_poly.pdbx_strand_id
1 'polypeptide(L)'
;MDQVGDSTVVGTSRLRDLYDKFEEELGSRQEKAKAARPPWEPPKTKLDEDLESSSESECESDEDSTCSSSSDSEVFDVIAEIKRKKAHPDRLHDELWYNDPGQMNDGPLCKCSAKARRTGIRHSIYPGEEAIKPCRPMTNNAGRLFHYRITVSPPTNFLIPLCKVIRFNIDYTIHFIEEMMPEVREKIT
;
A
#
# COMPACT_ATOMS: atom_id res chain seq x y z
N MET A 1 16.32 33.85 7.77
CA MET A 1 15.68 32.54 7.50
C MET A 1 15.25 32.66 6.07
N ASP A 2 16.15 32.22 5.20
CA ASP A 2 16.18 32.71 3.85
C ASP A 2 15.40 31.73 2.99
N GLN A 3 14.47 32.25 2.18
CA GLN A 3 13.72 31.43 1.24
C GLN A 3 14.70 30.67 0.36
N VAL A 4 14.56 29.35 0.33
CA VAL A 4 15.37 28.50 -0.54
C VAL A 4 14.51 28.16 -1.75
N GLY A 5 14.87 28.68 -2.93
CA GLY A 5 14.11 28.50 -4.17
C GLY A 5 12.65 28.97 -4.06
N ASP A 6 11.72 28.25 -4.68
CA ASP A 6 10.29 28.60 -4.75
C ASP A 6 9.48 28.21 -3.49
N SER A 7 10.14 28.13 -2.33
CA SER A 7 9.47 27.80 -1.06
C SER A 7 9.05 29.07 -0.32
N THR A 8 7.79 29.13 0.13
CA THR A 8 7.30 30.25 0.97
C THR A 8 7.56 30.02 2.45
N VAL A 9 7.69 28.76 2.88
CA VAL A 9 7.91 28.36 4.28
C VAL A 9 9.08 27.38 4.38
N VAL A 10 9.96 27.61 5.35
CA VAL A 10 11.16 26.81 5.61
C VAL A 10 11.14 26.28 7.04
N GLY A 11 11.45 24.99 7.20
CA GLY A 11 11.54 24.32 8.49
C GLY A 11 12.68 24.84 9.36
N THR A 12 12.42 24.95 10.66
CA THR A 12 13.42 25.36 11.66
C THR A 12 14.19 24.15 12.21
N SER A 13 15.23 24.38 13.01
CA SER A 13 15.88 23.29 13.77
C SER A 13 14.91 22.59 14.70
N ARG A 14 14.04 23.36 15.40
CA ARG A 14 12.98 22.81 16.26
C ARG A 14 12.05 21.85 15.51
N LEU A 15 11.76 22.11 14.23
CA LEU A 15 10.95 21.19 13.41
C LEU A 15 11.69 19.88 13.15
N ARG A 16 12.99 19.95 12.86
CA ARG A 16 13.83 18.76 12.64
C ARG A 16 13.89 17.88 13.88
N ASP A 17 14.17 18.48 15.04
CA ASP A 17 14.22 17.76 16.31
C ASP A 17 12.87 17.09 16.64
N LEU A 18 11.76 17.76 16.31
CA LEU A 18 10.41 17.20 16.49
C LEU A 18 10.14 16.03 15.53
N TYR A 19 10.59 16.11 14.28
CA TYR A 19 10.46 15.04 13.30
C TYR A 19 11.26 13.81 13.73
N ASP A 20 12.50 14.00 14.18
CA ASP A 20 13.35 12.89 14.64
C ASP A 20 12.71 12.20 15.85
N LYS A 21 12.20 12.97 16.81
CA LYS A 21 11.47 12.44 17.97
C LYS A 21 10.21 11.69 17.55
N PHE A 22 9.43 12.26 16.62
CA PHE A 22 8.21 11.63 16.11
C PHE A 22 8.51 10.30 15.41
N GLU A 23 9.55 10.24 14.60
CA GLU A 23 9.97 9.03 13.90
C GLU A 23 10.39 7.94 14.90
N GLU A 24 11.19 8.30 15.91
CA GLU A 24 11.64 7.35 16.92
C GLU A 24 10.51 6.79 17.79
N GLU A 25 9.61 7.68 18.25
CA GLU A 25 8.53 7.34 19.19
C GLU A 25 7.32 6.69 18.51
N LEU A 26 6.95 7.17 17.32
CA LEU A 26 5.72 6.77 16.62
C LEU A 26 5.99 6.04 15.30
N GLY A 27 6.95 6.50 14.48
CA GLY A 27 7.29 5.87 13.19
C GLY A 27 7.80 4.44 13.37
N SER A 28 8.82 4.25 14.20
CA SER A 28 9.42 2.93 14.48
C SER A 28 8.63 2.11 15.52
N ARG A 29 7.51 2.62 16.05
CA ARG A 29 6.76 1.95 17.13
C ARG A 29 6.26 0.57 16.71
N GLN A 30 5.72 0.46 15.50
CA GLN A 30 5.17 -0.81 15.02
C GLN A 30 6.28 -1.86 14.81
N GLU A 31 7.41 -1.47 14.24
CA GLU A 31 8.56 -2.36 14.03
C GLU A 31 9.10 -2.87 15.36
N LYS A 32 9.30 -1.98 16.34
CA LYS A 32 9.72 -2.34 17.71
C LYS A 32 8.72 -3.32 18.34
N ALA A 33 7.41 -3.06 18.19
CA ALA A 33 6.36 -3.93 18.73
C ALA A 33 6.29 -5.30 18.05
N LYS A 34 6.54 -5.38 16.73
CA LYS A 34 6.62 -6.63 15.97
C LYS A 34 7.87 -7.43 16.34
N ALA A 35 9.03 -6.77 16.46
CA ALA A 35 10.29 -7.40 16.83
C ALA A 35 10.28 -7.99 18.26
N ALA A 36 9.46 -7.43 19.16
CA ALA A 36 9.28 -7.96 20.51
C ALA A 36 8.37 -9.21 20.58
N ARG A 37 7.63 -9.53 19.52
CA ARG A 37 6.75 -10.71 19.45
C ARG A 37 7.54 -11.93 18.93
N PRO A 38 7.13 -13.15 19.29
CA PRO A 38 7.69 -14.34 18.68
C PRO A 38 7.55 -14.30 17.14
N PRO A 39 8.58 -14.72 16.38
CA PRO A 39 8.48 -14.84 14.93
C PRO A 39 7.32 -15.77 14.57
N TRP A 40 6.42 -15.28 13.72
CA TRP A 40 5.36 -16.09 13.14
C TRP A 40 5.75 -16.44 11.72
N GLU A 41 6.08 -17.70 11.50
CA GLU A 41 6.21 -18.25 10.15
C GLU A 41 4.85 -18.83 9.75
N PRO A 42 4.21 -18.27 8.71
CA PRO A 42 2.99 -18.86 8.22
C PRO A 42 3.27 -20.30 7.75
N PRO A 43 2.37 -21.26 8.01
CA PRO A 43 2.49 -22.59 7.43
C PRO A 43 2.66 -22.49 5.92
N LYS A 44 3.70 -23.13 5.37
CA LYS A 44 3.98 -23.15 3.94
C LYS A 44 2.76 -23.66 3.18
N THR A 45 2.43 -22.98 2.08
CA THR A 45 1.38 -23.37 1.16
C THR A 45 2.01 -23.90 -0.12
N LYS A 46 1.24 -24.65 -0.92
CA LYS A 46 1.70 -25.14 -2.23
C LYS A 46 2.15 -23.99 -3.17
N LEU A 47 1.59 -22.79 -3.01
CA LEU A 47 2.05 -21.61 -3.77
C LEU A 47 3.47 -21.17 -3.43
N ASP A 48 3.89 -21.39 -2.18
CA ASP A 48 5.26 -21.08 -1.77
C ASP A 48 6.25 -22.10 -2.38
N GLU A 49 5.80 -23.33 -2.66
CA GLU A 49 6.58 -24.39 -3.31
C GLU A 49 6.73 -24.15 -4.82
N ASP A 50 5.69 -23.67 -5.50
CA ASP A 50 5.73 -23.37 -6.95
C ASP A 50 6.65 -22.17 -7.28
N LEU A 51 6.76 -21.20 -6.37
CA LEU A 51 7.65 -20.04 -6.51
C LEU A 51 9.13 -20.44 -6.38
N GLU A 52 9.46 -21.38 -5.47
CA GLU A 52 10.82 -21.94 -5.35
C GLU A 52 11.17 -22.83 -6.56
N SER A 53 10.19 -23.47 -7.20
CA SER A 53 10.42 -24.27 -8.40
C SER A 53 10.63 -23.44 -9.69
N SER A 54 10.34 -22.13 -9.66
CA SER A 54 10.32 -21.28 -10.85
C SER A 54 11.56 -20.38 -11.02
N SER A 55 12.60 -20.49 -10.17
CA SER A 55 13.78 -19.61 -10.22
C SER A 55 14.97 -20.11 -11.05
N GLU A 56 14.93 -21.27 -11.70
CA GLU A 56 16.07 -21.78 -12.50
C GLU A 56 15.69 -22.45 -13.83
N SER A 57 15.04 -21.74 -14.76
CA SER A 57 15.00 -22.26 -16.14
C SER A 57 15.06 -21.14 -17.19
N GLU A 58 16.29 -20.83 -17.61
CA GLU A 58 16.57 -20.24 -18.92
C GLU A 58 16.47 -21.39 -19.95
N CYS A 59 15.34 -21.52 -20.64
CA CYS A 59 15.16 -22.52 -21.69
C CYS A 59 15.21 -21.87 -23.08
N GLU A 60 16.40 -21.89 -23.69
CA GLU A 60 16.58 -21.75 -25.13
C GLU A 60 16.64 -23.17 -25.72
N SER A 61 15.57 -23.63 -26.39
CA SER A 61 15.62 -24.74 -27.36
C SER A 61 14.33 -24.82 -28.18
N ASP A 62 14.50 -24.64 -29.49
CA ASP A 62 13.56 -25.07 -30.53
C ASP A 62 13.51 -26.60 -30.65
N GLU A 63 12.49 -27.08 -31.36
CA GLU A 63 12.31 -28.40 -32.00
C GLU A 63 11.41 -29.46 -31.31
N ASP A 64 10.26 -29.63 -31.99
CA ASP A 64 9.25 -30.70 -31.97
C ASP A 64 9.24 -31.69 -30.79
N SER A 65 8.46 -31.36 -29.76
CA SER A 65 7.98 -32.36 -28.80
C SER A 65 6.48 -32.20 -28.61
N THR A 66 5.75 -33.22 -29.05
CA THR A 66 4.31 -33.37 -28.83
C THR A 66 4.07 -33.56 -27.33
N CYS A 67 3.88 -32.45 -26.61
CA CYS A 67 3.52 -32.47 -25.20
C CYS A 67 1.99 -32.66 -25.06
N SER A 68 1.57 -33.87 -24.68
CA SER A 68 0.25 -34.05 -24.06
C SER A 68 0.31 -33.44 -22.67
N SER A 69 0.12 -32.12 -22.57
CA SER A 69 -0.01 -31.40 -21.32
C SER A 69 -1.42 -31.59 -20.77
N SER A 70 -1.68 -32.76 -20.17
CA SER A 70 -2.60 -32.79 -19.05
C SER A 70 -1.89 -32.14 -17.85
N SER A 71 -1.65 -30.82 -17.94
CA SER A 71 -1.33 -30.02 -16.77
C SER A 71 -2.60 -29.96 -15.94
N ASP A 72 -2.77 -30.98 -15.11
CA ASP A 72 -3.66 -30.96 -13.97
C ASP A 72 -3.22 -29.76 -13.13
N SER A 73 -3.89 -28.64 -13.37
CA SER A 73 -3.58 -27.38 -12.72
C SER A 73 -4.06 -27.55 -11.30
N GLU A 74 -3.17 -28.05 -10.43
CA GLU A 74 -3.49 -28.46 -9.07
C GLU A 74 -4.30 -27.36 -8.40
N VAL A 75 -5.56 -27.67 -8.12
CA VAL A 75 -6.56 -26.73 -7.67
C VAL A 75 -6.08 -26.11 -6.36
N PHE A 76 -5.73 -24.82 -6.42
CA PHE A 76 -5.38 -24.02 -5.26
C PHE A 76 -6.44 -24.21 -4.16
N ASP A 77 -6.05 -24.75 -3.00
CA ASP A 77 -6.96 -25.02 -1.89
C ASP A 77 -7.31 -23.72 -1.16
N VAL A 78 -8.29 -23.01 -1.73
CA VAL A 78 -8.84 -21.76 -1.19
C VAL A 78 -9.30 -21.93 0.26
N ILE A 79 -9.82 -23.11 0.63
CA ILE A 79 -10.35 -23.37 1.97
C ILE A 79 -9.21 -23.45 2.98
N ALA A 80 -8.11 -24.12 2.63
CA ALA A 80 -6.90 -24.14 3.45
C ALA A 80 -6.32 -22.73 3.64
N GLU A 81 -6.28 -21.93 2.58
CA GLU A 81 -5.77 -20.55 2.65
C GLU A 81 -6.64 -19.66 3.55
N ILE A 82 -7.96 -19.73 3.44
CA ILE A 82 -8.89 -19.00 4.32
C ILE A 82 -8.66 -19.38 5.78
N LYS A 83 -8.49 -20.67 6.09
CA LYS A 83 -8.21 -21.13 7.46
C LYS A 83 -6.87 -20.59 7.97
N ARG A 84 -5.85 -20.56 7.12
CA ARG A 84 -4.52 -20.01 7.43
C ARG A 84 -4.61 -18.51 7.74
N LYS A 85 -5.34 -17.73 6.93
CA LYS A 85 -5.58 -16.30 7.17
C LYS A 85 -6.35 -16.05 8.47
N LYS A 86 -7.34 -16.90 8.78
CA LYS A 86 -8.01 -16.87 10.08
C LYS A 86 -7.07 -17.22 11.24
N ALA A 87 -6.02 -18.02 11.04
CA ALA A 87 -5.06 -18.30 12.09
C ALA A 87 -4.00 -17.19 12.31
N HIS A 88 -4.07 -16.07 11.57
CA HIS A 88 -3.05 -15.01 11.64
C HIS A 88 -2.92 -14.43 13.07
N PRO A 89 -1.72 -14.33 13.65
CA PRO A 89 -1.52 -13.94 15.05
C PRO A 89 -1.94 -12.50 15.34
N ASP A 90 -1.81 -11.61 14.35
CA ASP A 90 -2.23 -10.20 14.47
C ASP A 90 -3.71 -9.97 14.16
N ARG A 91 -4.49 -11.04 13.93
CA ARG A 91 -5.94 -10.93 13.75
C ARG A 91 -6.60 -10.61 15.09
N LEU A 92 -7.35 -9.52 15.14
CA LEU A 92 -7.94 -9.00 16.39
C LEU A 92 -9.24 -9.70 16.81
N HIS A 93 -10.03 -10.21 15.85
CA HIS A 93 -11.33 -10.82 16.09
C HIS A 93 -11.68 -11.79 14.97
N ASP A 94 -12.57 -12.75 15.23
CA ASP A 94 -12.93 -13.80 14.26
C ASP A 94 -13.61 -13.29 12.98
N GLU A 95 -14.29 -12.15 13.07
CA GLU A 95 -14.93 -11.46 11.94
C GLU A 95 -14.00 -10.49 11.20
N LEU A 96 -12.79 -10.27 11.72
CA LEU A 96 -11.81 -9.37 11.13
C LEU A 96 -10.74 -10.17 10.40
N TRP A 97 -10.18 -9.54 9.37
CA TRP A 97 -9.08 -10.08 8.57
C TRP A 97 -7.85 -9.22 8.81
N TYR A 98 -6.68 -9.85 8.83
CA TYR A 98 -5.41 -9.14 8.82
C TYR A 98 -4.97 -8.91 7.37
N ASN A 99 -4.51 -7.70 7.06
CA ASN A 99 -4.12 -7.31 5.70
C ASN A 99 -2.64 -7.63 5.45
N ASP A 100 -2.38 -8.76 4.80
CA ASP A 100 -1.04 -9.11 4.36
C ASP A 100 -0.68 -8.38 3.05
N PRO A 101 0.55 -7.82 2.92
CA PRO A 101 0.99 -7.17 1.69
C PRO A 101 0.91 -8.11 0.48
N GLY A 102 0.28 -7.65 -0.61
CA GLY A 102 0.18 -8.40 -1.87
C GLY A 102 -0.78 -9.61 -1.83
N GLN A 103 -1.56 -9.78 -0.76
CA GLN A 103 -2.47 -10.90 -0.57
C GLN A 103 -3.92 -10.41 -0.45
N MET A 104 -4.85 -11.26 -0.86
CA MET A 104 -6.29 -11.19 -0.62
C MET A 104 -6.65 -12.18 0.51
N ASN A 105 -7.94 -12.21 0.87
CA ASN A 105 -8.45 -13.20 1.84
C ASN A 105 -8.32 -14.64 1.33
N ASP A 106 -8.35 -14.81 0.01
CA ASP A 106 -8.39 -16.10 -0.68
C ASP A 106 -7.07 -16.40 -1.43
N GLY A 107 -5.94 -15.84 -0.98
CA GLY A 107 -4.61 -16.05 -1.59
C GLY A 107 -4.05 -14.80 -2.29
N PRO A 108 -3.10 -14.92 -3.24
CA PRO A 108 -2.36 -13.78 -3.78
C PRO A 108 -3.25 -12.80 -4.57
N LEU A 109 -2.96 -11.50 -4.45
CA LEU A 109 -3.66 -10.42 -5.15
C LEU A 109 -3.53 -10.50 -6.68
N CYS A 110 -2.42 -11.04 -7.16
CA CYS A 110 -2.12 -11.17 -8.57
C CYS A 110 -1.78 -12.61 -8.92
N LYS A 111 -2.48 -13.17 -9.91
CA LYS A 111 -2.23 -14.51 -10.49
C LYS A 111 -1.62 -14.43 -11.89
N CYS A 112 -1.16 -13.26 -12.30
CA CYS A 112 -0.51 -13.08 -13.59
C CYS A 112 0.90 -13.67 -13.56
N SER A 113 1.40 -14.09 -14.73
CA SER A 113 2.79 -14.54 -14.88
C SER A 113 3.79 -13.44 -14.52
N ALA A 114 5.04 -13.80 -14.21
CA ALA A 114 6.10 -12.84 -13.90
C ALA A 114 6.33 -11.80 -15.03
N LYS A 115 6.11 -12.20 -16.29
CA LYS A 115 6.16 -11.29 -17.44
C LYS A 115 4.99 -10.30 -17.44
N ALA A 116 3.78 -10.79 -17.16
CA ALA A 116 2.58 -9.97 -17.12
C ALA A 116 2.53 -9.05 -15.88
N ARG A 117 3.20 -9.38 -14.78
CA ARG A 117 3.34 -8.52 -13.59
C ARG A 117 4.17 -7.25 -13.85
N ARG A 118 5.04 -7.28 -14.85
CA ARG A 118 5.90 -6.14 -15.23
C ARG A 118 5.18 -5.11 -16.10
N THR A 119 3.94 -5.36 -16.47
CA THR A 119 3.14 -4.45 -17.31
C THR A 119 1.70 -4.38 -16.82
N GLY A 120 1.00 -3.30 -17.15
CA GLY A 120 -0.44 -3.19 -16.96
C GLY A 120 -0.89 -2.35 -15.76
N ILE A 121 -1.99 -1.63 -15.98
CA ILE A 121 -2.56 -0.65 -15.04
C ILE A 121 -3.00 -1.25 -13.71
N ARG A 122 -3.31 -2.56 -13.66
CA ARG A 122 -3.67 -3.25 -12.41
C ARG A 122 -2.47 -3.51 -11.49
N HIS A 123 -1.25 -3.40 -12.02
CA HIS A 123 0.01 -3.48 -11.26
C HIS A 123 0.57 -2.09 -10.94
N SER A 124 -0.24 -1.04 -11.04
CA SER A 124 0.17 0.37 -10.84
C SER A 124 1.27 0.82 -11.82
N ILE A 125 1.25 0.30 -13.05
CA ILE A 125 2.15 0.70 -14.13
C ILE A 125 1.36 1.48 -15.16
N TYR A 126 1.53 2.80 -15.16
CA TYR A 126 0.86 3.73 -16.06
C TYR A 126 1.83 4.22 -17.14
N PRO A 127 1.54 3.96 -18.44
CA PRO A 127 2.42 4.39 -19.52
C PRO A 127 2.59 5.92 -19.55
N GLY A 128 3.84 6.37 -19.67
CA GLY A 128 4.19 7.80 -19.74
C GLY A 128 4.50 8.45 -18.39
N GLU A 129 4.28 7.76 -17.26
CA GLU A 129 4.79 8.24 -15.97
C GLU A 129 6.31 8.05 -15.88
N GLU A 130 7.00 9.08 -15.40
CA GLU A 130 8.44 9.08 -15.17
C GLU A 130 8.76 9.19 -13.67
N ALA A 131 10.02 8.94 -13.31
CA ALA A 131 10.46 9.10 -11.93
C ALA A 131 10.28 10.55 -11.46
N ILE A 132 9.46 10.73 -10.42
CA ILE A 132 9.19 12.05 -9.84
C ILE A 132 10.44 12.53 -9.09
N LYS A 133 11.00 13.67 -9.50
CA LYS A 133 12.18 14.26 -8.84
C LYS A 133 11.86 14.51 -7.33
N PRO A 134 12.74 14.20 -6.38
CA PRO A 134 12.45 14.46 -4.97
C PRO A 134 12.21 15.95 -4.68
N CYS A 135 11.30 16.25 -3.75
CA CYS A 135 11.13 17.60 -3.21
C CYS A 135 12.12 17.84 -2.07
N ARG A 136 12.25 19.10 -1.61
CA ARG A 136 13.04 19.42 -0.42
C ARG A 136 12.25 19.01 0.83
N PRO A 137 12.79 18.14 1.70
CA PRO A 137 12.02 17.51 2.78
C PRO A 137 11.61 18.48 3.89
N MET A 138 12.39 19.53 4.11
CA MET A 138 12.20 20.49 5.21
C MET A 138 11.61 21.83 4.74
N THR A 139 11.08 21.91 3.52
CA THR A 139 10.42 23.12 3.00
C THR A 139 9.13 22.76 2.27
N ASN A 140 8.23 23.73 2.05
CA ASN A 140 6.90 23.45 1.50
C ASN A 140 6.84 23.28 -0.02
N ASN A 141 7.89 23.61 -0.78
CA ASN A 141 7.96 23.44 -2.24
C ASN A 141 6.76 24.06 -3.01
N ALA A 142 6.29 25.23 -2.58
CA ALA A 142 5.08 25.90 -3.08
C ALA A 142 5.03 26.10 -4.61
N GLY A 143 6.15 26.45 -5.24
CA GLY A 143 6.23 26.61 -6.70
C GLY A 143 6.19 25.31 -7.51
N ARG A 144 6.12 24.15 -6.84
CA ARG A 144 6.18 22.82 -7.47
C ARG A 144 4.98 21.93 -7.13
N LEU A 145 4.40 22.11 -5.95
CA LEU A 145 3.25 21.34 -5.49
C LEU A 145 1.95 22.12 -5.75
N PHE A 146 0.97 21.45 -6.33
CA PHE A 146 -0.36 22.00 -6.56
C PHE A 146 -1.30 21.52 -5.48
N HIS A 147 -2.08 22.42 -4.90
CA HIS A 147 -2.97 22.13 -3.78
C HIS A 147 -4.42 22.00 -4.23
N TYR A 148 -5.06 20.91 -3.80
CA TYR A 148 -6.47 20.64 -4.04
C TYR A 148 -7.11 20.18 -2.73
N ARG A 149 -8.32 20.66 -2.45
CA ARG A 149 -9.16 20.14 -1.38
C ARG A 149 -10.05 19.02 -1.90
N ILE A 150 -9.94 17.85 -1.29
CA ILE A 150 -10.75 16.68 -1.64
C ILE A 150 -12.04 16.70 -0.81
N THR A 151 -13.19 16.54 -1.47
CA THR A 151 -14.50 16.39 -0.80
C THR A 151 -15.30 15.24 -1.39
N VAL A 152 -16.21 14.69 -0.59
CA VAL A 152 -17.07 13.58 -1.01
C VAL A 152 -18.53 14.01 -0.92
N SER A 153 -19.29 13.79 -1.99
CA SER A 153 -20.72 14.07 -2.09
C SER A 153 -21.49 12.80 -2.46
N PRO A 154 -22.59 12.46 -1.79
CA PRO A 154 -23.11 13.12 -0.57
C PRO A 154 -22.21 12.82 0.65
N PRO A 155 -22.23 13.64 1.70
CA PRO A 155 -21.41 13.43 2.91
C PRO A 155 -22.04 12.41 3.88
N THR A 156 -22.87 11.50 3.37
CA THR A 156 -23.80 10.67 4.16
C THR A 156 -23.12 9.86 5.25
N ASN A 157 -21.94 9.28 4.98
CA ASN A 157 -21.17 8.52 5.96
C ASN A 157 -20.07 9.33 6.67
N PHE A 158 -19.91 10.62 6.34
CA PHE A 158 -18.88 11.49 6.89
C PHE A 158 -19.42 12.44 7.97
N LEU A 159 -20.72 12.77 7.95
CA LEU A 159 -21.37 13.68 8.90
C LEU A 159 -22.33 12.96 9.87
N ILE A 160 -22.18 11.65 10.06
CA ILE A 160 -23.05 10.89 10.97
C ILE A 160 -22.66 11.19 12.43
N PRO A 161 -23.59 11.59 13.31
CA PRO A 161 -23.31 11.64 14.75
C PRO A 161 -22.90 10.24 15.24
N LEU A 162 -21.93 10.17 16.16
CA LEU A 162 -21.30 8.94 16.68
C LEU A 162 -22.27 7.74 16.82
N CYS A 163 -22.50 6.97 15.76
CA CYS A 163 -23.30 5.73 15.77
C CYS A 163 -23.15 4.91 14.47
N LYS A 164 -22.29 3.88 14.55
CA LYS A 164 -22.39 2.45 14.15
C LYS A 164 -23.04 1.98 12.83
N VAL A 165 -23.74 2.81 12.05
CA VAL A 165 -24.42 2.36 10.83
C VAL A 165 -23.78 3.02 9.61
N ILE A 166 -23.03 2.24 8.85
CA ILE A 166 -22.54 2.64 7.54
C ILE A 166 -23.67 2.42 6.54
N ARG A 167 -24.07 3.46 5.81
CA ARG A 167 -25.03 3.33 4.72
C ARG A 167 -24.28 2.89 3.46
N PHE A 168 -24.76 1.83 2.85
CA PHE A 168 -24.21 1.27 1.61
C PHE A 168 -25.09 1.64 0.42
N ASN A 169 -24.61 1.33 -0.79
CA ASN A 169 -25.30 1.59 -2.06
C ASN A 169 -25.63 3.07 -2.28
N ILE A 170 -24.67 3.94 -1.96
CA ILE A 170 -24.73 5.37 -2.23
C ILE A 170 -23.71 5.67 -3.30
N ASP A 171 -24.14 6.29 -4.39
CA ASP A 171 -23.24 6.76 -5.43
C ASP A 171 -22.51 8.01 -4.94
N TYR A 172 -21.23 7.82 -4.60
CA TYR A 172 -20.36 8.90 -4.15
C TYR A 172 -19.63 9.53 -5.34
N THR A 173 -19.55 10.85 -5.33
CA THR A 173 -18.69 11.65 -6.19
C THR A 173 -17.56 12.26 -5.36
N ILE A 174 -16.32 12.10 -5.82
CA ILE A 174 -15.13 12.73 -5.23
C ILE A 174 -14.83 13.99 -6.02
N HIS A 175 -14.80 15.14 -5.36
CA HIS A 175 -14.45 16.42 -5.97
C HIS A 175 -13.03 16.82 -5.56
N PHE A 176 -12.26 17.29 -6.55
CA PHE A 176 -10.96 17.92 -6.36
C PHE A 176 -11.13 19.41 -6.64
N ILE A 177 -11.11 20.22 -5.58
CA ILE A 177 -11.36 21.67 -5.67
C ILE A 177 -10.01 22.37 -5.52
N GLU A 178 -9.59 23.10 -6.55
CA GLU A 178 -8.37 23.90 -6.47
C GLU A 178 -8.57 25.03 -5.44
N GLU A 179 -7.65 25.10 -4.47
CA GLU A 179 -7.70 26.10 -3.40
C GLU A 179 -6.30 26.66 -3.15
N MET A 180 -6.24 27.86 -2.57
CA MET A 180 -4.98 28.47 -2.19
C MET A 180 -4.17 27.54 -1.28
N MET A 181 -2.85 27.51 -1.48
CA MET A 181 -1.95 26.68 -0.68
C MET A 181 -2.10 27.03 0.81
N PRO A 182 -2.32 26.03 1.69
CA PRO A 182 -2.44 26.27 3.11
C PRO A 182 -1.07 26.64 3.68
N GLU A 183 -0.93 27.89 4.14
CA GLU A 183 0.27 28.33 4.84
C GLU A 183 0.05 28.22 6.36
N VAL A 184 1.00 27.61 7.07
CA VAL A 184 0.97 27.54 8.54
C VAL A 184 1.18 28.95 9.08
N ARG A 185 0.09 29.59 9.53
CA ARG A 185 0.12 30.97 10.04
C ARG A 185 0.35 31.08 11.55
N GLU A 186 0.39 29.96 12.28
CA GLU A 186 0.56 29.98 13.73
C GLU A 186 1.98 29.60 14.15
N LYS A 187 2.62 30.51 14.89
CA LYS A 187 3.79 30.18 15.71
C LYS A 187 3.28 29.26 16.82
N ILE A 188 3.67 27.99 16.80
CA ILE A 188 3.52 27.11 17.96
C ILE A 188 4.44 27.67 19.06
N THR A 189 3.92 28.59 19.88
CA THR A 189 4.56 29.08 21.10
C THR A 189 4.70 27.96 22.09
#